data_AF-A0A258BQC8-F1
#
_entry.id   AF-A0A258BQC8-F1
#
_cell.length_a   1.000
_cell.length_b   1.000
_cell.length_c   1.000
_cell.angle_alpha   90.00
_cell.angle_beta   90.00
_cell.angle_gamma   90.00
#
_symmetry.space_group_name_H-M   'P 1'
#
loop_
_entity.id
_entity.type
_entity.pdbx_description
1 polymer ?
#
loop_
_entity_poly.entity_id
_entity_poly.type
_entity_poly.pdbx_seq_one_letter_code
_entity_poly.pdbx_strand_id
1 'polypeptide(L)'
;MDDTFLRGVNLGGWLVLERWMTPGLFAGTKAVDEYTFMQTPGAEEKIRSHRQAFIAEEDFRWIKESGLNAVRIPVGYWVLEGDWSYLESREQLDWAMEMAEKYSLRVIIDVHGLPGSQNGRDHSGRVGRSEWYGSKIYRQESVRLVAGIAKRYADHPALWGIQVINEPRLGIFHVRLRAYY
;
A
#
# COMPACT_ATOMS: atom_id res chain seq x y z
N MET A 1 -10.57 0.17 26.74
CA MET A 1 -9.66 -0.98 26.50
C MET A 1 -8.26 -0.50 26.76
N ASP A 2 -7.36 -1.40 27.17
CA ASP A 2 -5.94 -1.06 27.23
C ASP A 2 -5.40 -0.80 25.82
N ASP A 3 -4.94 0.43 25.57
CA ASP A 3 -4.38 0.89 24.28
C ASP A 3 -2.84 0.79 24.24
N THR A 4 -2.26 0.06 25.20
CA THR A 4 -0.83 -0.26 25.26
C THR A 4 -0.39 -1.15 24.11
N PHE A 5 -1.27 -2.02 23.60
CA PHE A 5 -0.96 -2.96 22.51
C PHE A 5 -1.77 -2.67 21.25
N LEU A 6 -1.12 -2.81 20.09
CA LEU A 6 -1.81 -2.81 18.81
C LEU A 6 -2.49 -4.16 18.59
N ARG A 7 -3.80 -4.12 18.34
CA ARG A 7 -4.61 -5.23 17.87
C ARG A 7 -5.25 -4.77 16.58
N GLY A 8 -4.73 -5.24 15.45
CA GLY A 8 -5.12 -4.70 14.17
C GLY A 8 -5.11 -5.72 13.06
N VAL A 9 -5.63 -5.28 11.92
CA VAL A 9 -5.74 -6.05 10.67
C VAL A 9 -5.06 -5.30 9.53
N ASN A 10 -4.73 -6.03 8.47
CA ASN A 10 -4.25 -5.44 7.22
C ASN A 10 -5.42 -5.21 6.28
N LEU A 11 -5.46 -4.05 5.63
CA LEU A 11 -6.37 -3.79 4.51
C LEU A 11 -5.72 -4.23 3.18
N GLY A 12 -5.31 -5.49 3.13
CA GLY A 12 -4.62 -6.10 1.99
C GLY A 12 -5.53 -6.30 0.77
N GLY A 13 -4.97 -6.28 -0.44
CA GLY A 13 -5.72 -6.40 -1.68
C GLY A 13 -6.51 -5.15 -2.10
N TRP A 14 -6.44 -4.05 -1.34
CA TRP A 14 -7.19 -2.81 -1.59
C TRP A 14 -6.42 -1.81 -2.48
N LEU A 15 -5.44 -1.10 -1.91
CA LEU A 15 -4.66 -0.08 -2.63
C LEU A 15 -3.42 -0.64 -3.33
N VAL A 16 -3.08 -1.89 -3.03
CA VAL A 16 -2.15 -2.74 -3.78
C VAL A 16 -2.86 -4.05 -4.07
N LEU A 17 -2.94 -4.42 -5.34
CA LEU A 17 -3.68 -5.60 -5.76
C LEU A 17 -2.87 -6.87 -5.60
N GLU A 18 -3.47 -7.86 -4.95
CA GLU A 18 -2.94 -9.21 -4.82
C GLU A 18 -3.92 -10.19 -5.44
N ARG A 19 -3.52 -10.83 -6.54
CA ARG A 19 -4.42 -11.69 -7.33
C ARG A 19 -5.04 -12.82 -6.51
N TRP A 20 -4.32 -13.34 -5.51
CA TRP A 20 -4.81 -14.42 -4.66
C TRP A 20 -5.91 -13.95 -3.69
N MET A 21 -5.90 -12.67 -3.29
CA MET A 21 -6.95 -12.07 -2.44
C MET A 21 -8.17 -11.64 -3.25
N THR A 22 -7.96 -11.11 -4.46
CA THR A 22 -9.03 -10.55 -5.30
C THR A 22 -9.13 -11.25 -6.67
N PRO A 23 -9.22 -12.59 -6.73
CA PRO A 23 -9.13 -13.34 -8.00
C PRO A 23 -10.21 -12.95 -9.02
N GLY A 24 -11.38 -12.49 -8.55
CA GLY A 24 -12.47 -12.00 -9.41
C GLY A 24 -12.08 -10.76 -10.22
N LEU A 25 -11.27 -9.85 -9.66
CA LEU A 25 -10.80 -8.65 -10.36
C LEU A 25 -9.93 -9.01 -11.58
N PHE A 26 -9.13 -10.08 -11.44
CA PHE A 26 -8.22 -10.57 -12.47
C PHE A 26 -8.88 -11.57 -13.44
N ALA A 27 -10.15 -11.91 -13.24
CA ALA A 27 -10.85 -12.90 -14.06
C ALA A 27 -10.84 -12.52 -15.55
N GLY A 28 -10.59 -13.51 -16.41
CA GLY A 28 -10.48 -13.30 -17.86
C GLY A 28 -9.17 -12.66 -18.33
N THR A 29 -8.22 -12.40 -17.43
CA THR A 29 -6.90 -11.86 -17.77
C THR A 29 -5.77 -12.86 -17.49
N LYS A 30 -4.61 -12.65 -18.14
CA LYS A 30 -3.36 -13.36 -17.82
C LYS A 30 -2.46 -12.58 -16.86
N ALA A 31 -2.93 -11.44 -16.34
CA ALA A 31 -2.14 -10.58 -15.46
C ALA A 31 -1.78 -11.32 -14.17
N VAL A 32 -0.53 -11.17 -13.74
CA VAL A 32 0.02 -11.84 -12.55
C VAL A 32 0.28 -10.86 -11.40
N ASP A 33 0.18 -9.57 -11.67
CA ASP A 33 0.42 -8.46 -10.75
C ASP A 33 -0.37 -7.23 -11.22
N GLU A 34 -0.37 -6.15 -10.42
CA GLU A 34 -1.05 -4.89 -10.75
C GLU A 34 -0.49 -4.25 -12.02
N TYR A 35 0.82 -4.31 -12.26
CA TYR A 35 1.47 -3.77 -13.46
C TYR A 35 0.94 -4.38 -14.76
N THR A 36 0.86 -5.71 -14.82
CA THR A 36 0.34 -6.44 -15.98
C THR A 36 -1.18 -6.36 -16.06
N PHE A 37 -1.86 -6.15 -14.93
CA PHE A 37 -3.31 -5.91 -14.92
C PHE A 37 -3.68 -4.56 -15.53
N MET A 38 -2.91 -3.50 -15.23
CA MET A 38 -3.09 -2.17 -15.81
C MET A 38 -2.97 -2.13 -17.33
N GLN A 39 -2.32 -3.12 -17.94
CA GLN A 39 -2.21 -3.27 -19.40
C GLN A 39 -3.42 -3.98 -20.04
N THR A 40 -4.39 -4.43 -19.25
CA THR A 40 -5.57 -5.14 -19.76
C THR A 40 -6.71 -4.17 -20.11
N PRO A 41 -7.61 -4.54 -21.04
CA PRO A 41 -8.75 -3.69 -21.38
C PRO A 41 -9.64 -3.37 -20.17
N GLY A 42 -9.93 -2.08 -19.97
CA GLY A 42 -10.78 -1.59 -18.89
C GLY A 42 -10.16 -1.68 -17.49
N ALA A 43 -8.84 -1.88 -17.37
CA ALA A 43 -8.18 -2.03 -16.08
C ALA A 43 -8.44 -0.83 -15.15
N GLU A 44 -8.31 0.40 -15.66
CA GLU A 44 -8.50 1.61 -14.85
C GLU A 44 -9.88 1.66 -14.19
N GLU A 45 -10.95 1.45 -14.96
CA GLU A 45 -12.32 1.46 -14.47
C GLU A 45 -12.55 0.36 -13.43
N LYS A 46 -12.01 -0.84 -13.67
CA LYS A 46 -12.08 -1.96 -12.74
C LYS A 46 -11.35 -1.66 -11.43
N ILE A 47 -10.17 -1.04 -11.48
CA ILE A 47 -9.42 -0.65 -10.28
C ILE A 47 -10.16 0.45 -9.51
N ARG A 48 -10.70 1.47 -10.19
CA ARG A 48 -11.48 2.52 -9.53
C ARG A 48 -12.71 1.96 -8.84
N SER A 49 -13.47 1.10 -9.53
CA SER A 49 -14.64 0.42 -8.96
C SER A 49 -14.26 -0.47 -7.78
N HIS A 50 -13.17 -1.23 -7.90
CA HIS A 50 -12.63 -2.05 -6.80
C HIS A 50 -12.28 -1.19 -5.59
N ARG A 51 -11.48 -0.14 -5.78
CA ARG A 51 -11.05 0.74 -4.69
C ARG A 51 -12.22 1.47 -4.00
N GLN A 52 -13.31 1.75 -4.71
CA GLN A 52 -14.52 2.36 -4.15
C GLN A 52 -15.39 1.38 -3.35
N ALA A 53 -15.41 0.10 -3.72
CA ALA A 53 -16.34 -0.88 -3.15
C ALA A 53 -15.69 -1.88 -2.19
N PHE A 54 -14.38 -2.09 -2.27
CA PHE A 54 -13.70 -3.19 -1.58
C PHE A 54 -13.51 -2.94 -0.07
N ILE A 55 -13.27 -1.68 0.32
CA ILE A 55 -13.26 -1.23 1.72
C ILE A 55 -14.24 -0.07 1.82
N ALA A 56 -15.17 -0.16 2.76
CA ALA A 56 -16.22 0.82 3.03
C ALA A 56 -16.19 1.28 4.51
N GLU A 57 -17.00 2.27 4.85
CA GLU A 57 -17.10 2.76 6.24
C GLU A 57 -17.49 1.64 7.21
N GLU A 58 -18.37 0.74 6.77
CA GLU A 58 -18.84 -0.42 7.51
C GLU A 58 -17.68 -1.32 7.99
N ASP A 59 -16.60 -1.43 7.21
CA ASP A 59 -15.43 -2.21 7.59
C ASP A 59 -14.69 -1.56 8.77
N PHE A 60 -14.52 -0.23 8.76
CA PHE A 60 -13.90 0.50 9.88
C PHE A 60 -14.76 0.41 11.16
N ARG A 61 -16.09 0.52 11.01
CA ARG A 61 -17.03 0.29 12.11
C ARG A 61 -16.87 -1.12 12.67
N TRP A 62 -16.87 -2.13 11.80
CA TRP A 62 -16.75 -3.53 12.19
C TRP A 62 -15.41 -3.83 12.89
N ILE A 63 -14.30 -3.28 12.39
CA ILE A 63 -12.97 -3.41 13.01
C ILE A 63 -13.02 -2.89 14.44
N LYS A 64 -13.61 -1.71 14.66
CA LYS A 64 -13.75 -1.12 16.00
C LYS A 64 -14.66 -1.94 16.92
N GLU A 65 -15.82 -2.34 16.42
CA GLU A 65 -16.79 -3.15 17.18
C GLU A 65 -16.25 -4.54 17.54
N SER A 66 -15.34 -5.08 16.71
CA SER A 66 -14.59 -6.31 16.97
C SER A 66 -13.51 -6.15 18.04
N GLY A 67 -13.35 -4.96 18.62
CA GLY A 67 -12.39 -4.67 19.68
C GLY A 67 -10.95 -4.47 19.20
N LEU A 68 -10.76 -4.27 17.89
CA LEU A 68 -9.47 -3.88 17.31
C LEU A 68 -9.27 -2.36 17.47
N ASN A 69 -8.00 -1.94 17.47
CA ASN A 69 -7.61 -0.54 17.66
C ASN A 69 -6.63 -0.03 16.59
N ALA A 70 -6.31 -0.84 15.57
CA ALA A 70 -5.38 -0.44 14.53
C ALA A 70 -5.69 -1.07 13.17
N VAL A 71 -5.27 -0.39 12.11
CA VAL A 71 -5.22 -0.89 10.74
C VAL A 71 -3.85 -0.64 10.14
N ARG A 72 -3.36 -1.60 9.35
CA ARG A 72 -2.19 -1.44 8.48
C ARG A 72 -2.67 -1.35 7.04
N ILE A 73 -2.27 -0.30 6.34
CA ILE A 73 -2.73 0.01 4.98
C ILE A 73 -1.54 -0.11 4.01
N PRO A 74 -1.45 -1.22 3.24
CA PRO A 74 -0.48 -1.37 2.17
C PRO A 74 -0.71 -0.35 1.06
N VAL A 75 0.33 0.40 0.67
CA VAL A 75 0.31 1.36 -0.43
C VAL A 75 1.49 1.15 -1.37
N GLY A 76 1.24 1.27 -2.68
CA GLY A 76 2.31 1.27 -3.68
C GLY A 76 2.94 2.64 -3.83
N TYR A 77 4.09 2.72 -4.51
CA TYR A 77 4.78 3.99 -4.74
C TYR A 77 3.96 5.01 -5.55
N TRP A 78 2.93 4.53 -6.24
CA TRP A 78 1.97 5.33 -6.99
C TRP A 78 0.89 6.00 -6.12
N VAL A 79 0.90 5.82 -4.80
CA VAL A 79 -0.20 6.29 -3.93
C VAL A 79 -0.42 7.79 -4.00
N LEU A 80 0.64 8.61 -4.02
CA LEU A 80 0.53 10.07 -4.07
C LEU A 80 0.43 10.63 -5.50
N GLU A 81 1.01 9.91 -6.45
CA GLU A 81 1.11 10.29 -7.86
C GLU A 81 1.20 9.01 -8.70
N GLY A 82 0.21 8.78 -9.56
CA GLY A 82 0.16 7.65 -10.48
C GLY A 82 0.69 8.01 -11.87
N ASP A 83 0.77 7.00 -12.73
CA ASP A 83 1.14 7.14 -14.14
C ASP A 83 0.38 6.10 -15.01
N TRP A 84 0.85 5.87 -16.24
CA TRP A 84 0.26 4.88 -17.14
C TRP A 84 0.37 3.43 -16.62
N SER A 85 1.32 3.15 -15.72
CA SER A 85 1.54 1.82 -15.15
C SER A 85 0.68 1.56 -13.92
N TYR A 86 0.29 2.61 -13.18
CA TYR A 86 -0.47 2.50 -11.93
C TYR A 86 -1.35 3.72 -11.67
N LEU A 87 -2.59 3.48 -11.25
CA LEU A 87 -3.49 4.54 -10.83
C LEU A 87 -3.16 5.07 -9.43
N GLU A 88 -3.15 6.40 -9.29
CA GLU A 88 -3.08 7.11 -8.01
C GLU A 88 -4.16 6.62 -7.02
N SER A 89 -3.83 6.57 -5.73
CA SER A 89 -4.77 6.16 -4.66
C SER A 89 -4.80 7.11 -3.45
N ARG A 90 -4.38 8.37 -3.63
CA ARG A 90 -4.28 9.37 -2.56
C ARG A 90 -5.62 9.64 -1.90
N GLU A 91 -6.66 9.83 -2.70
CA GLU A 91 -8.01 10.13 -2.20
C GLU A 91 -8.55 8.99 -1.32
N GLN A 92 -8.27 7.74 -1.68
CA GLN A 92 -8.68 6.57 -0.88
C GLN A 92 -7.89 6.48 0.43
N LEU A 93 -6.59 6.78 0.40
CA LEU A 93 -5.79 6.83 1.63
C LEU A 93 -6.26 7.99 2.54
N ASP A 94 -6.54 9.17 1.98
CA ASP A 94 -7.10 10.30 2.75
C ASP A 94 -8.40 9.92 3.44
N TRP A 95 -9.34 9.34 2.68
CA TRP A 95 -10.60 8.86 3.23
C TRP A 95 -10.41 7.79 4.32
N ALA A 96 -9.47 6.86 4.14
CA ALA A 96 -9.17 5.86 5.18
C ALA A 96 -8.61 6.49 6.46
N MET A 97 -7.82 7.57 6.34
CA MET A 97 -7.31 8.29 7.51
C MET A 97 -8.47 8.96 8.26
N GLU A 98 -9.42 9.59 7.54
CA GLU A 98 -10.64 10.17 8.14
C GLU A 98 -11.52 9.11 8.81
N MET A 99 -11.70 7.93 8.18
CA MET A 99 -12.44 6.82 8.78
C MET A 99 -11.74 6.29 10.03
N ALA A 100 -10.42 6.15 9.99
CA ALA A 100 -9.65 5.72 11.15
C ALA A 100 -9.80 6.69 12.32
N GLU A 101 -9.75 8.01 12.07
CA GLU A 101 -10.01 9.02 13.11
C GLU A 101 -11.43 8.89 13.68
N LYS A 102 -12.45 8.84 12.81
CA LYS A 102 -13.87 8.70 13.18
C LYS A 102 -14.11 7.50 14.10
N TYR A 103 -13.44 6.37 13.86
CA TYR A 103 -13.58 5.14 14.65
C TYR A 103 -12.52 4.96 15.73
N SER A 104 -11.68 5.97 15.97
CA SER A 104 -10.57 5.91 16.93
C SER A 104 -9.68 4.69 16.72
N LEU A 105 -9.25 4.50 15.47
CA LEU A 105 -8.31 3.49 15.02
C LEU A 105 -6.97 4.15 14.68
N ARG A 106 -5.89 3.46 15.02
CA ARG A 106 -4.51 3.83 14.66
C ARG A 106 -4.15 3.31 13.27
N VAL A 107 -3.45 4.10 12.48
CA VAL A 107 -3.04 3.73 11.12
C VAL A 107 -1.53 3.55 11.03
N ILE A 108 -1.12 2.40 10.51
CA ILE A 108 0.23 2.19 9.98
C ILE A 108 0.15 2.24 8.47
N ILE A 109 0.72 3.28 7.86
CA ILE A 109 0.86 3.36 6.40
C ILE A 109 2.07 2.53 6.00
N ASP A 110 1.85 1.49 5.22
CA ASP A 110 2.90 0.56 4.81
C ASP A 110 3.28 0.75 3.35
N VAL A 111 4.50 1.20 3.09
CA VAL A 111 5.03 1.32 1.74
C VAL A 111 5.35 -0.08 1.21
N HIS A 112 4.35 -0.65 0.55
CA HIS A 112 4.27 -2.07 0.21
C HIS A 112 4.98 -2.41 -1.10
N GLY A 113 5.01 -1.46 -2.04
CA GLY A 113 5.72 -1.57 -3.31
C GLY A 113 6.58 -0.34 -3.58
N LEU A 114 7.86 -0.54 -3.85
CA LEU A 114 8.79 0.52 -4.25
C LEU A 114 9.06 0.53 -5.77
N PRO A 115 9.50 1.66 -6.35
CA PRO A 115 9.92 1.71 -7.74
C PRO A 115 10.97 0.64 -8.05
N GLY A 116 10.77 -0.10 -9.14
CA GLY A 116 11.65 -1.21 -9.54
C GLY A 116 11.57 -2.45 -8.65
N SER A 117 10.63 -2.52 -7.71
CA SER A 117 10.40 -3.62 -6.77
C SER A 117 11.58 -3.96 -5.84
N GLN A 118 11.30 -4.05 -4.54
CA GLN A 118 12.25 -4.43 -3.50
C GLN A 118 12.39 -5.95 -3.30
N ASN A 119 11.52 -6.76 -3.93
CA ASN A 119 11.52 -8.22 -3.74
C ASN A 119 11.14 -9.05 -4.98
N GLY A 120 10.64 -8.43 -6.05
CA GLY A 120 10.25 -9.09 -7.29
C GLY A 120 8.96 -9.90 -7.21
N ARG A 121 8.13 -9.64 -6.19
CA ARG A 121 6.85 -10.34 -5.96
C ARG A 121 5.67 -9.52 -6.45
N ASP A 122 4.56 -10.19 -6.69
CA ASP A 122 3.28 -9.60 -7.12
C ASP A 122 2.79 -8.51 -6.16
N HIS A 123 2.85 -8.76 -4.85
CA HIS A 123 2.46 -7.80 -3.82
C HIS A 123 3.37 -6.55 -3.75
N SER A 124 4.51 -6.51 -4.45
CA SER A 124 5.28 -5.25 -4.64
C SER A 124 4.80 -4.42 -5.83
N GLY A 125 3.78 -4.88 -6.56
CA GLY A 125 3.21 -4.26 -7.75
C GLY A 125 3.75 -4.80 -9.07
N ARG A 126 4.90 -5.51 -9.08
CA ARG A 126 5.49 -6.07 -10.30
C ARG A 126 6.37 -7.30 -10.01
N VAL A 127 5.97 -8.44 -10.57
CA VAL A 127 6.75 -9.69 -10.57
C VAL A 127 7.97 -9.52 -11.47
N GLY A 128 9.12 -9.99 -10.99
CA GLY A 128 10.33 -10.04 -11.81
C GLY A 128 11.60 -9.72 -11.02
N ARG A 129 12.51 -8.97 -11.65
CA ARG A 129 13.77 -8.58 -11.02
C ARG A 129 13.53 -7.48 -10.00
N SER A 130 14.21 -7.59 -8.86
CA SER A 130 14.27 -6.50 -7.88
C SER A 130 15.35 -5.51 -8.31
N GLU A 131 14.94 -4.46 -9.02
CA GLU A 131 15.82 -3.44 -9.59
C GLU A 131 16.11 -2.30 -8.62
N TRP A 132 15.30 -2.15 -7.56
CA TRP A 132 15.45 -1.14 -6.52
C TRP A 132 16.87 -1.08 -5.93
N TYR A 133 17.49 -2.23 -5.67
CA TYR A 133 18.85 -2.30 -5.18
C TYR A 133 19.89 -1.77 -6.18
N GLY A 134 19.66 -1.93 -7.47
CA GLY A 134 20.57 -1.48 -8.53
C GLY A 134 20.47 0.01 -8.83
N SER A 135 19.26 0.58 -8.73
CA SER A 135 18.98 1.95 -9.18
C SER A 135 19.02 2.99 -8.05
N LYS A 136 19.95 3.94 -8.15
CA LYS A 136 19.98 5.10 -7.23
C LYS A 136 18.72 5.96 -7.36
N ILE A 137 18.17 6.07 -8.57
CA ILE A 137 16.97 6.83 -8.88
C ILE A 137 15.77 6.24 -8.11
N TYR A 138 15.55 4.93 -8.20
CA TYR A 138 14.45 4.26 -7.49
C TYR A 138 14.54 4.43 -5.96
N ARG A 139 15.75 4.40 -5.40
CA ARG A 139 15.94 4.68 -3.96
C ARG A 139 15.63 6.12 -3.60
N GLN A 140 16.05 7.09 -4.41
CA GLN A 140 15.73 8.50 -4.19
C GLN A 140 14.22 8.77 -4.31
N GLU A 141 13.55 8.14 -5.28
CA GLU A 141 12.09 8.19 -5.41
C GLU A 141 11.39 7.58 -4.21
N SER A 142 11.89 6.45 -3.69
CA SER A 142 11.36 5.83 -2.47
C SER A 142 11.45 6.79 -1.26
N VAL A 143 12.59 7.48 -1.09
CA VAL A 143 12.75 8.48 -0.03
C VAL A 143 11.81 9.67 -0.23
N ARG A 144 11.65 10.15 -1.48
CA ARG A 144 10.71 11.24 -1.79
C ARG A 144 9.26 10.86 -1.49
N LEU A 145 8.88 9.63 -1.82
CA LEU A 145 7.56 9.08 -1.49
C LEU A 145 7.33 9.08 0.01
N VAL A 146 8.23 8.47 0.79
CA VAL A 146 8.12 8.40 2.26
C VAL A 146 8.04 9.80 2.85
N ALA A 147 8.88 10.73 2.39
CA ALA A 147 8.83 12.13 2.82
C ALA A 147 7.50 12.82 2.45
N GLY A 148 6.94 12.50 1.28
CA GLY A 148 5.63 12.98 0.85
C GLY A 148 4.49 12.49 1.74
N ILE A 149 4.48 11.18 2.06
CA ILE A 149 3.50 10.57 2.97
C ILE A 149 3.62 11.20 4.36
N ALA A 150 4.85 11.27 4.89
CA ALA A 150 5.12 11.87 6.19
C ALA A 150 4.66 13.33 6.25
N LYS A 151 4.98 14.14 5.23
CA LYS A 151 4.54 15.54 5.17
C LYS A 151 3.02 15.66 5.10
N ARG A 152 2.34 14.80 4.35
CA ARG A 152 0.89 14.88 4.15
C ARG A 152 0.11 14.55 5.43
N TYR A 153 0.55 13.53 6.16
CA TYR A 153 -0.17 12.99 7.31
C TYR A 153 0.49 13.34 8.67
N ALA A 154 1.49 14.23 8.69
CA ALA A 154 2.27 14.58 9.87
C ALA A 154 1.42 14.90 11.10
N ASP A 155 0.35 15.68 10.90
CA ASP A 155 -0.52 16.16 11.97
C ASP A 155 -1.83 15.36 12.07
N HIS A 156 -1.98 14.28 11.30
CA HIS A 156 -3.22 13.50 11.29
C HIS A 156 -3.31 12.63 12.56
N PRO A 157 -4.36 12.77 13.40
CA PRO A 157 -4.41 12.13 14.73
C PRO A 157 -4.47 10.60 14.67
N ALA A 158 -5.00 10.03 13.58
CA ALA A 158 -5.01 8.60 13.36
C ALA A 158 -3.63 8.02 12.98
N LEU A 159 -2.65 8.82 12.54
CA LEU A 159 -1.34 8.31 12.12
C LEU A 159 -0.58 7.76 13.33
N TRP A 160 -0.27 6.47 13.30
CA TRP A 160 0.57 5.82 14.30
C TRP A 160 2.00 5.61 13.82
N GLY A 161 2.21 5.37 12.54
CA GLY A 161 3.53 5.22 11.98
C GLY A 161 3.54 4.97 10.48
N ILE A 162 4.73 5.05 9.90
CA ILE A 162 4.99 4.74 8.50
C ILE A 162 6.00 3.59 8.46
N GLN A 163 5.59 2.47 7.88
CA GLN A 163 6.52 1.39 7.54
C GLN A 163 7.13 1.73 6.18
N VAL A 164 8.38 2.17 6.18
CA VAL A 164 9.04 2.75 5.00
C VAL A 164 9.34 1.76 3.87
N ILE A 165 9.20 0.45 4.13
CA ILE A 165 9.37 -0.63 3.15
C ILE A 165 8.78 -1.94 3.69
N ASN A 166 7.99 -2.61 2.86
CA ASN A 166 7.54 -3.98 3.10
C ASN A 166 8.52 -5.01 2.53
N GLU A 167 8.83 -6.04 3.31
CA GLU A 167 9.51 -7.27 2.87
C GLU A 167 10.63 -7.09 1.83
N PRO A 168 11.68 -6.29 2.13
CA PRO A 168 12.84 -6.18 1.24
C PRO A 168 13.55 -7.53 1.12
N ARG A 169 13.91 -7.91 -0.11
CA ARG A 169 14.72 -9.13 -0.32
C ARG A 169 16.10 -8.98 0.32
N LEU A 170 16.38 -9.79 1.33
CA LEU A 170 17.69 -9.82 1.98
C LEU A 170 18.75 -10.45 1.07
N GLY A 171 19.97 -9.94 1.13
CA GLY A 171 21.09 -10.37 0.30
C GLY A 171 22.29 -9.45 0.41
N ILE A 172 23.31 -9.63 -0.45
CA ILE A 172 24.60 -8.93 -0.35
C ILE A 172 24.50 -7.39 -0.34
N PHE A 173 23.35 -6.82 -0.73
CA PHE A 173 23.07 -5.39 -0.77
C PHE A 173 22.51 -4.80 0.54
N HIS A 174 22.66 -5.49 1.68
CA HIS A 174 22.20 -4.99 2.99
C HIS A 174 22.67 -3.56 3.32
N VAL A 175 23.85 -3.14 2.86
CA VAL A 175 24.34 -1.77 3.08
C VAL A 175 23.42 -0.72 2.45
N ARG A 176 22.88 -1.00 1.25
CA ARG A 176 21.95 -0.08 0.56
C ARG A 176 20.60 -0.01 1.26
N LEU A 177 20.13 -1.14 1.80
CA LEU A 177 18.92 -1.20 2.61
C LEU A 177 19.09 -0.43 3.93
N ARG A 178 20.23 -0.60 4.62
CA ARG A 178 20.54 0.13 5.85
C ARG A 178 20.66 1.63 5.65
N ALA A 179 21.18 2.08 4.50
CA ALA A 179 21.28 3.50 4.19
C ALA A 179 19.93 4.11 3.73
N TYR A 180 18.95 3.27 3.41
CA TYR A 180 17.60 3.70 3.06
C TYR A 180 16.72 3.89 4.30
N TYR A 181 16.88 3.03 5.31
CA TYR A 181 16.32 3.24 6.65
C TYR A 181 16.92 4.49 7.31
#